data_AF-A0A9X8MU87-F1
#
_entry.id   AF-A0A9X8MU87-F1
#
_cell.length_a   1.000
_cell.length_b   1.000
_cell.length_c   1.000
_cell.angle_alpha   90.00
_cell.angle_beta   90.00
_cell.angle_gamma   90.00
#
_symmetry.space_group_name_H-M   'P 1'
#
loop_
_entity.id
_entity.type
_entity.pdbx_description
1 polymer ?
#
loop_
_entity_poly.entity_id
_entity_poly.type
_entity_poly.pdbx_seq_one_letter_code
_entity_poly.pdbx_strand_id
1 'polypeptide(L)' 'MTGGGTGIGAATARLLRTAGHQVVISRRRPEPLRRVTEETGACSNALAVSNWP' A
#
# COMPACT_ATOMS: atom_id res chain seq x y z
N MET A 1 1.14 5.94 -1.62
CA MET A 1 -0.31 6.03 -1.34
C MET A 1 -0.61 5.59 0.09
N THR A 2 -1.57 6.23 0.76
CA THR A 2 -2.03 5.89 2.12
C THR A 2 -3.31 5.04 2.06
N GLY A 3 -3.47 4.10 2.99
CA GLY A 3 -4.68 3.23 3.02
C GLY A 3 -4.77 2.16 1.93
N GLY A 4 -3.69 1.91 1.17
CA GLY A 4 -3.63 1.01 0.01
C GLY A 4 -3.79 -0.50 0.29
N GLY A 5 -4.32 -0.86 1.44
CA GLY A 5 -4.38 -2.24 1.91
C GLY A 5 -5.55 -3.08 1.44
N THR A 6 -6.65 -2.42 1.08
CA THR A 6 -7.93 -3.01 0.74
C THR A 6 -8.67 -2.07 -0.22
N GLY A 7 -9.76 -2.56 -0.82
CA GLY A 7 -10.69 -1.75 -1.63
C GLY A 7 -9.99 -0.97 -2.75
N ILE A 8 -10.36 0.32 -2.88
CA ILE A 8 -9.86 1.23 -3.92
C ILE A 8 -8.34 1.31 -3.92
N GLY A 9 -7.73 1.41 -2.73
CA GLY A 9 -6.29 1.57 -2.63
C GLY A 9 -5.50 0.36 -3.15
N ALA A 10 -6.01 -0.86 -2.96
CA ALA A 10 -5.40 -2.07 -3.54
C ALA A 10 -5.59 -2.10 -5.07
N ALA A 11 -6.76 -1.70 -5.57
CA ALA A 11 -7.04 -1.64 -7.01
C ALA A 11 -6.15 -0.62 -7.72
N THR A 12 -5.95 0.56 -7.13
CA THR A 12 -5.04 1.59 -7.66
C THR A 12 -3.59 1.12 -7.66
N ALA A 13 -3.13 0.42 -6.60
CA ALA A 13 -1.77 -0.13 -6.55
C ALA A 13 -1.51 -1.13 -7.68
N ARG A 14 -2.48 -2.01 -7.96
CA ARG A 14 -2.42 -2.96 -9.08
C ARG A 14 -2.33 -2.22 -10.42
N LEU A 15 -3.21 -1.25 -10.65
CA LEU A 15 -3.24 -0.50 -11.91
C LEU A 15 -1.93 0.25 -12.16
N LEU A 16 -1.40 0.94 -11.15
CA LEU A 16 -0.14 1.67 -11.26
C LEU A 16 1.05 0.73 -11.52
N ARG A 17 1.06 -0.46 -10.90
CA ARG A 17 2.11 -1.45 -11.14
C ARG A 17 2.03 -2.05 -12.54
N THR A 18 0.85 -2.39 -13.02
CA THR A 18 0.66 -2.86 -14.41
C THR A 18 1.09 -1.80 -15.42
N ALA A 19 0.91 -0.52 -15.12
CA ALA A 19 1.38 0.60 -15.94
C ALA A 19 2.90 0.86 -15.84
N GLY A 20 3.65 0.07 -15.06
CA GLY A 20 5.12 0.17 -14.95
C GLY A 20 5.61 1.20 -13.92
N HIS A 21 4.73 1.79 -13.11
CA HIS A 21 5.15 2.74 -12.08
C HIS A 21 5.71 2.05 -10.83
N GLN A 22 6.62 2.72 -10.14
CA GLN A 22 7.00 2.32 -8.78
C GLN A 22 5.95 2.80 -7.77
N VAL A 23 5.55 1.90 -6.87
CA VAL A 23 4.46 2.16 -5.91
C VAL A 23 4.93 1.84 -4.50
N VAL A 24 4.72 2.81 -3.61
CA VAL A 24 4.91 2.67 -2.16
C VAL A 24 3.56 2.76 -1.45
N ILE A 25 3.23 1.75 -0.65
CA ILE A 25 1.99 1.68 0.12
C ILE A 25 2.30 1.87 1.61
N SER A 26 1.62 2.84 2.23
CA SER A 26 1.79 3.17 3.65
C SER A 26 0.49 3.02 4.43
N ARG A 27 0.55 2.39 5.61
CA ARG A 27 -0.59 2.20 6.53
C ARG A 27 -0.17 1.60 7.88
N ARG A 28 -1.10 1.63 8.84
CA ARG A 28 -0.88 1.21 10.25
C ARG A 28 -0.73 -0.29 10.47
N ARG A 29 -1.63 -1.11 9.90
CA ARG A 29 -1.63 -2.57 10.12
C ARG A 29 -0.72 -3.24 9.09
N PRO A 30 0.13 -4.22 9.43
CA PRO A 30 0.99 -4.89 8.45
C PRO A 30 0.32 -6.03 7.67
N GLU A 31 -0.62 -6.80 8.24
CA GLU A 31 -1.18 -8.02 7.60
C GLU A 31 -1.71 -7.83 6.16
N PRO A 32 -2.76 -7.01 5.90
CA PRO A 32 -3.24 -6.82 4.53
C PRO A 32 -2.21 -6.17 3.55
N LEU A 33 -0.98 -5.84 3.97
CA LEU A 33 -0.03 -4.95 3.25
C LEU A 33 0.88 -5.90 2.50
N ARG A 34 1.35 -6.90 3.26
CA ARG A 34 2.02 -8.10 2.79
C ARG A 34 1.30 -8.70 1.59
N ARG A 35 -0.02 -8.91 1.69
CA ARG A 35 -0.82 -9.49 0.60
C ARG A 35 -0.78 -8.64 -0.68
N VAL A 36 -0.97 -7.32 -0.55
CA VAL A 36 -0.94 -6.42 -1.72
C VAL A 36 0.47 -6.31 -2.30
N THR A 37 1.51 -6.27 -1.47
CA THR A 37 2.90 -6.21 -1.95
C THR A 37 3.36 -7.51 -2.61
N GLU A 38 2.94 -8.67 -2.09
CA GLU A 38 3.21 -9.98 -2.71
C GLU A 38 2.51 -10.08 -4.08
N GLU A 39 1.26 -9.65 -4.17
CA GLU A 39 0.48 -9.72 -5.42
C GLU A 39 0.93 -8.70 -6.49
N THR A 40 1.42 -7.52 -6.10
CA THR A 40 1.73 -6.42 -7.04
C THR A 40 3.22 -6.14 -7.21
N GLY A 41 4.05 -6.73 -6.35
CA GLY A 41 5.46 -6.40 -6.19
C GLY A 41 5.72 -5.03 -5.55
N ALA A 42 4.69 -4.28 -5.14
CA ALA A 42 4.82 -2.95 -4.55
C ALA A 42 5.69 -2.95 -3.28
N CYS A 43 6.33 -1.81 -2.98
CA CYS A 43 7.05 -1.65 -1.73
C CYS A 43 6.09 -1.21 -0.62
N SER A 44 6.33 -1.66 0.60
CA SER A 44 5.53 -1.28 1.77
C SER A 44 6.33 -0.55 2.82
N ASN A 45 5.68 0.37 3.51
CA ASN A 45 6.18 0.94 4.76
C ASN A 45 5.05 0.98 5.79
N ALA A 46 5.22 0.30 6.92
CA ALA A 46 4.26 0.38 8.01
C ALA A 46 4.49 1.70 8.77
N LEU A 47 3.58 2.65 8.61
CA LEU A 47 3.66 3.95 9.27
C LEU A 47 2.38 4.20 10.05
N ALA A 48 2.54 4.50 11.34
CA ALA A 48 1.48 5.06 12.16
C ALA A 48 1.65 6.58 12.19
N VAL A 49 0.66 7.31 11.65
CA VAL A 49 0.51 8.72 11.97
C VAL A 49 0.07 8.79 13.43
N SER A 50 1.00 9.16 14.31
CA SER A 50 0.69 9.56 15.67
C SER A 50 -0.02 10.92 15.61
N ASN A 51 -1.12 11.08 16.34
CA ASN A 51 -1.74 12.39 16.52
C ASN A 51 -0.75 13.21 17.36
N TRP A 52 0.06 14.03 16.70
CA TRP A 52 0.93 15.00 17.36
C TRP A 52 0.02 16.03 18.03
N PRO A 53 0.26 16.41 19.30
CA PRO A 53 -0.60 17.35 20.03
C PRO A 53 -0.70 18.71 19.34
#